data_AF-A0A930WWN5-F1
#
_entry.id   AF-A0A930WWN5-F1
#
_cell.length_a   1.000
_cell.length_b   1.000
_cell.length_c   1.000
_cell.angle_alpha   90.00
_cell.angle_beta   90.00
_cell.angle_gamma   90.00
#
_symmetry.space_group_name_H-M   'P 1'
#
loop_
_entity.id
_entity.type
_entity.pdbx_description
1 polymer ?
#
loop_
_entity_poly.entity_id
_entity_poly.type
_entity_poly.pdbx_seq_one_letter_code
_entity_poly.pdbx_strand_id
1 'polypeptide(L)' 'SDLIELLAEEKAKGKAILMSTHVLDSAEKMCDRFVILHHGQVLAQGTLEELRQTFGDDSASLNDIYMQLTKGELS' A
#
# COMPACT_ATOMS: atom_id res chain seq x y z
N SER A 1 5.70 5.36 23.38
CA SER A 1 6.43 5.33 22.10
C SER A 1 5.56 4.61 21.12
N ASP A 2 5.02 5.34 20.15
CA ASP A 2 4.14 4.75 19.14
C ASP A 2 4.96 3.85 18.20
N LEU A 3 4.44 2.67 17.86
CA LEU A 3 5.10 1.72 16.94
C LEU A 3 5.47 2.39 15.61
N ILE A 4 4.65 3.34 15.17
CA ILE A 4 4.83 4.13 13.94
C ILE A 4 6.10 4.99 14.02
N GLU A 5 6.32 5.66 15.15
CA GLU A 5 7.51 6.50 15.36
C GLU A 5 8.79 5.66 15.34
N LEU A 6 8.76 4.49 16.01
CA LEU A 6 9.90 3.57 16.02
C LEU A 6 10.26 3.12 14.59
N LEU A 7 9.25 2.74 13.79
CA LEU A 7 9.48 2.32 12.41
C LEU A 7 10.01 3.47 11.55
N ALA A 8 9.54 4.69 11.76
CA ALA A 8 10.05 5.87 11.06
C ALA A 8 11.53 6.16 11.41
N GLU A 9 11.91 6.05 12.67
CA GLU A 9 13.31 6.20 13.11
C GLU A 9 14.22 5.13 12.50
N GLU A 10 13.79 3.87 12.49
CA GLU A 10 14.57 2.78 11.92
C GLU A 10 14.72 2.90 10.39
N LYS A 11 13.67 3.35 9.71
CA LYS A 11 13.73 3.72 8.29
C LYS A 11 14.74 4.84 8.04
N ALA A 12 14.74 5.88 8.88
CA ALA A 12 15.69 6.99 8.79
C ALA A 12 17.15 6.55 9.02
N LYS A 13 17.37 5.46 9.75
CA LYS A 13 18.69 4.80 9.91
C LYS A 13 19.11 3.96 8.69
N GLY A 14 18.31 3.95 7.62
CA GLY A 14 18.60 3.23 6.37
C GLY A 14 18.14 1.76 6.38
N LYS A 15 17.30 1.35 7.33
CA LYS A 15 16.76 -0.02 7.34
C LYS A 15 15.60 -0.14 6.35
N ALA A 16 15.57 -1.27 5.64
CA ALA A 16 14.39 -1.68 4.89
C ALA A 16 13.34 -2.29 5.83
N ILE A 17 12.09 -1.87 5.69
CA ILE A 17 10.97 -2.33 6.52
C ILE A 17 9.91 -2.90 5.59
N LEU A 18 9.54 -4.17 5.81
CA LEU A 18 8.38 -4.78 5.16
C LEU A 18 7.22 -4.74 6.15
N MET A 19 6.17 -3.98 5.82
CA MET A 19 4.94 -3.92 6.59
C MET A 19 3.83 -4.68 5.87
N SER A 20 3.13 -5.54 6.60
CA SER A 20 1.90 -6.18 6.14
C SER A 20 0.78 -5.80 7.08
N THR A 21 -0.25 -5.14 6.56
CA THR A 21 -1.43 -4.71 7.33
C THR A 21 -2.67 -4.76 6.47
N HIS A 22 -3.83 -4.97 7.09
CA HIS A 22 -5.14 -4.82 6.46
C HIS A 22 -5.69 -3.39 6.60
N VAL A 23 -5.00 -2.52 7.36
CA VAL A 23 -5.37 -1.12 7.56
C VAL A 23 -4.65 -0.28 6.50
N LEU A 24 -5.29 -0.15 5.33
CA LEU A 24 -4.70 0.50 4.15
C LEU A 24 -4.37 1.98 4.40
N ASP A 25 -5.17 2.70 5.19
CA ASP A 25 -4.91 4.10 5.57
C ASP A 25 -3.58 4.27 6.31
N SER A 26 -3.21 3.31 7.15
CA SER A 26 -1.92 3.32 7.85
C SER A 26 -0.77 2.98 6.90
N ALA A 27 -0.99 2.03 5.99
CA ALA A 27 0.00 1.67 4.97
C ALA A 27 0.30 2.89 4.08
N GLU A 28 -0.73 3.58 3.59
CA GLU A 28 -0.61 4.75 2.72
C GLU A 28 0.20 5.89 3.38
N LYS A 29 -0.01 6.11 4.69
CA LYS A 29 0.71 7.14 5.45
C LYS A 29 2.18 6.81 5.74
N MET A 30 2.53 5.53 5.83
CA MET A 30 3.83 5.09 6.33
C MET A 30 4.78 4.54 5.26
N CYS A 31 4.22 3.94 4.22
CA CYS A 31 4.99 3.19 3.22
C CYS A 31 5.29 4.06 1.99
N ASP A 32 6.46 3.86 1.40
CA ASP A 32 6.84 4.55 0.15
C ASP A 32 6.35 3.80 -1.09
N ARG A 33 6.22 2.47 -0.96
CA ARG A 33 5.86 1.54 -2.02
C ARG A 33 4.91 0.48 -1.48
N PHE A 34 4.07 -0.02 -2.37
CA PHE A 34 3.00 -0.94 -2.08
C PHE A 34 3.11 -2.16 -2.99
N VAL A 35 2.68 -3.30 -2.46
CA VAL A 35 2.48 -4.54 -3.20
C VAL A 35 1.10 -5.05 -2.82
N ILE A 36 0.20 -5.09 -3.80
CA ILE A 36 -1.16 -5.59 -3.61
C ILE A 36 -1.16 -7.06 -3.99
N LEU A 37 -1.38 -7.90 -2.97
CA LEU A 37 -1.44 -9.35 -3.11
C LEU A 37 -2.89 -9.84 -3.04
N HIS A 38 -3.24 -10.75 -3.93
CA HIS A 38 -4.54 -11.40 -3.95
C HIS A 38 -4.40 -12.85 -4.44
N HIS A 39 -4.96 -13.82 -3.71
CA HIS A 39 -4.81 -15.27 -3.96
C HIS A 39 -3.38 -15.73 -4.29
N GLY A 40 -2.40 -15.19 -3.56
CA GLY A 40 -0.98 -15.53 -3.76
C GLY A 40 -0.35 -14.96 -5.03
N GLN A 41 -1.05 -14.06 -5.72
CA GLN A 41 -0.53 -13.35 -6.90
C GLN A 41 -0.39 -11.85 -6.61
N VAL A 42 0.62 -11.23 -7.21
CA VAL A 42 0.78 -9.78 -7.19
C VAL A 42 -0.14 -9.18 -8.24
N LEU A 43 -1.15 -8.44 -7.82
CA LEU A 43 -2.05 -7.73 -8.73
C LEU A 43 -1.47 -6.40 -9.19
N ALA A 44 -0.78 -5.69 -8.29
CA ALA A 44 -0.14 -4.41 -8.59
C ALA A 44 1.01 -4.15 -7.62
N GLN A 45 1.99 -3.38 -8.06
CA GLN A 45 3.10 -2.91 -7.21
C GLN A 45 3.60 -1.55 -7.69
N GLY A 46 4.07 -0.73 -6.76
CA GLY A 46 4.58 0.60 -7.10
C GLY A 46 4.43 1.61 -5.96
N THR A 47 4.75 2.86 -6.23
CA THR A 47 4.34 3.99 -5.38
C THR A 47 2.84 4.22 -5.50
N LEU A 48 2.24 4.98 -4.58
CA LEU A 48 0.83 5.34 -4.70
C LEU A 48 0.53 6.09 -6.01
N GLU A 49 1.46 6.93 -6.46
CA GLU A 49 1.35 7.67 -7.71
C GLU A 49 1.38 6.74 -8.94
N GLU A 50 2.30 5.77 -8.98
CA GLU A 50 2.37 4.76 -10.04
C GLU A 50 1.07 3.92 -10.10
N LEU A 51 0.53 3.57 -8.93
CA LEU A 51 -0.74 2.87 -8.85
C LEU A 51 -1.87 3.76 -9.40
N ARG A 52 -2.02 4.99 -8.92
CA ARG A 52 -3.03 5.96 -9.41
C ARG A 52 -3.01 6.14 -10.93
N GLN A 53 -1.82 6.32 -11.50
CA GLN A 53 -1.63 6.44 -12.95
C GLN A 53 -2.08 5.17 -13.70
N THR A 54 -1.80 3.99 -13.13
CA THR A 54 -2.22 2.70 -13.71
C THR A 54 -3.73 2.55 -13.74
N PHE A 55 -4.44 3.10 -12.75
CA PHE A 55 -5.91 3.00 -12.63
C PHE A 55 -6.68 4.17 -13.24
N GLY A 56 -5.99 5.25 -13.62
CA GLY A 56 -6.59 6.44 -14.23
C GLY A 56 -7.39 7.31 -13.26
N ASP A 57 -7.05 7.25 -11.97
CA ASP A 57 -7.65 8.09 -10.93
C ASP A 57 -6.55 8.65 -10.01
N ASP A 58 -6.18 9.90 -10.25
CA ASP A 58 -5.15 10.63 -9.50
C ASP A 58 -5.57 10.96 -8.06
N SER A 59 -6.86 10.83 -7.75
CA SER A 59 -7.43 11.10 -6.43
C SER A 59 -7.68 9.85 -5.58
N ALA A 60 -7.56 8.66 -6.18
CA ALA A 60 -7.85 7.39 -5.52
C ALA A 60 -6.97 7.18 -4.29
N SER A 61 -7.57 6.76 -3.18
CA SER A 61 -6.84 6.22 -2.04
C SER A 61 -6.33 4.81 -2.33
N LEU A 62 -5.38 4.33 -1.53
CA LEU A 62 -4.93 2.93 -1.62
C LEU A 62 -6.10 1.95 -1.42
N ASN A 63 -7.09 2.32 -0.60
CA ASN A 63 -8.30 1.54 -0.40
C ASN A 63 -9.17 1.46 -1.66
N ASP A 64 -9.37 2.58 -2.37
CA ASP A 64 -10.14 2.60 -3.60
C ASP A 64 -9.50 1.69 -4.67
N ILE A 65 -8.17 1.77 -4.79
CA ILE A 65 -7.37 0.93 -5.69
C ILE A 65 -7.52 -0.55 -5.34
N TYR A 66 -7.36 -0.89 -4.06
CA TYR A 66 -7.53 -2.27 -3.57
C TYR A 66 -8.93 -2.81 -3.86
N MET A 67 -9.97 -2.01 -3.57
CA MET A 67 -11.36 -2.39 -3.85
C MET A 67 -11.60 -2.60 -5.34
N GLN A 68 -11.05 -1.75 -6.21
CA GLN A 68 -11.18 -1.91 -7.65
C GLN A 68 -10.49 -3.19 -8.16
N LEU A 69 -9.33 -3.53 -7.62
CA LEU A 69 -8.59 -4.74 -7.97
C LEU A 69 -9.28 -6.03 -7.52
N THR A 70 -10.00 -6.00 -6.40
CA THR A 70 -10.64 -7.17 -5.79
C THR A 70 -12.12 -7.32 -6.14
N LYS A 71 -12.75 -6.29 -6.72
CA LYS A 71 -14.16 -6.32 -7.20
C LYS A 71 -14.48 -7.46 -8.17
N GLY A 72 -13.48 -8.03 -8.85
CA GLY A 72 -13.67 -9.16 -9.78
C GLY A 72 -14.13 -10.48 -9.13
N GLU A 73 -14.15 -10.58 -7.80
CA GLU A 73 -14.51 -11.80 -7.07
C GLU A 73 -15.76 -11.72 -6.22
N LEU A 74 -16.44 -10.57 -6.21
CA LEU A 74 -17.80 -10.44 -5.63
C LEU A 74 -18.89 -10.88 -6.63
N SER A 75 -18.55 -11.75 -7.58
CA SER A 75 -19.48 -12.38 -8.53
C SER A 75 -20.01 -13.70 -8.00
#